data_AF-A0AAW2IHZ0-F1
#
_entry.id   AF-A0AAW2IHZ0-F1
#
_cell.length_a   1.000
_cell.length_b   1.000
_cell.length_c   1.000
_cell.angle_alpha   90.00
_cell.angle_beta   90.00
_cell.angle_gamma   90.00
#
_symmetry.space_group_name_H-M   'P 1'
#
loop_
_entity.id
_entity.type
_entity.pdbx_description
1 polymer ?
#
loop_
_entity_poly.entity_id
_entity_poly.type
_entity_poly.pdbx_seq_one_letter_code
_entity_poly.pdbx_strand_id
1 'polypeptide(L)'
;MAKSIRILLAIAAWYDYEIWQMDVKMAFLNGFIDEEIFMDQPEGFTAVGEEQKICHLQRSIYGLKQASGSWNTHFDEVIRGYDFIKNDCDPCIYKKISGSSIAYLVLYVDDILVMKNDVKMLGDIKHGCPLSSP
;
A
#
# COMPACT_ATOMS: atom_id res chain seq x y z
N MET A 1 -1.46 15.68 0.10
CA MET A 1 -1.42 14.76 1.27
C MET A 1 -1.84 15.38 2.61
N ALA A 2 -1.00 16.08 3.39
CA ALA A 2 -1.40 16.50 4.75
C ALA A 2 -2.68 17.36 4.82
N LYS A 3 -2.88 18.26 3.84
CA LYS A 3 -4.13 19.03 3.70
C LYS A 3 -5.33 18.14 3.38
N SER A 4 -5.16 17.23 2.42
CA SER A 4 -6.19 16.32 1.94
C SER A 4 -6.64 15.34 3.04
N ILE A 5 -5.70 14.80 3.82
CA ILE A 5 -6.01 13.97 5.00
C ILE A 5 -6.83 14.76 6.01
N ARG A 6 -6.45 16.01 6.33
CA ARG A 6 -7.22 16.85 7.26
C ARG A 6 -8.63 17.13 6.76
N ILE A 7 -8.80 17.37 5.46
CA ILE A 7 -10.11 17.56 4.83
C ILE A 7 -10.94 16.28 4.94
N LEU A 8 -10.37 15.12 4.61
CA LEU A 8 -11.06 13.84 4.73
C LEU A 8 -11.43 13.52 6.18
N LEU A 9 -10.56 13.78 7.15
CA LEU A 9 -10.86 13.64 8.57
C LEU A 9 -12.00 14.57 9.01
N ALA A 10 -12.04 15.81 8.52
CA ALA A 10 -13.14 16.73 8.79
C ALA A 10 -14.46 16.23 8.18
N ILE A 11 -14.43 15.69 6.97
CA ILE A 11 -15.59 15.06 6.32
C ILE A 11 -16.07 13.85 7.14
N ALA A 12 -15.15 12.97 7.53
CA ALA A 12 -15.47 11.80 8.34
C ALA A 12 -16.08 12.19 9.69
N ALA A 13 -15.53 13.20 10.36
CA ALA A 13 -16.09 13.71 11.61
C ALA A 13 -17.47 14.35 11.44
N TRP A 14 -17.70 15.06 10.33
CA TRP A 14 -18.99 15.72 10.07
C TRP A 14 -20.11 14.73 9.72
N TYR A 15 -19.80 13.70 8.93
CA TYR A 15 -20.76 12.70 8.47
C TYR A 15 -20.77 11.40 9.30
N ASP A 16 -20.03 11.37 10.40
CA ASP A 16 -19.89 10.22 11.30
C ASP A 16 -19.42 8.94 10.57
N TYR A 17 -18.38 9.08 9.76
CA TYR A 17 -17.75 7.93 9.09
C TYR A 17 -16.82 7.19 10.05
N GLU A 18 -16.82 5.87 9.94
CA GLU A 18 -15.87 5.03 10.67
C GLU A 18 -14.50 5.13 10.00
N ILE A 19 -13.46 5.30 10.82
CA ILE A 19 -12.07 5.46 10.39
C ILE A 19 -11.27 4.25 10.86
N TRP A 20 -10.65 3.54 9.92
CA TRP A 20 -9.74 2.42 10.17
C TRP A 20 -8.33 2.77 9.71
N GLN A 21 -7.33 2.48 10.53
CA GLN A 21 -5.93 2.49 10.13
C GLN A 21 -5.44 1.05 9.96
N MET A 22 -4.64 0.81 8.93
CA MET A 22 -4.02 -0.47 8.64
C MET A 22 -2.54 -0.24 8.30
N ASP A 23 -1.68 -1.17 8.69
CA ASP A 23 -0.28 -1.19 8.29
C ASP A 23 -0.05 -2.33 7.28
N VAL A 24 0.67 -2.01 6.21
CA VAL A 24 1.05 -3.01 5.19
C VAL A 24 2.33 -3.69 5.63
N LYS A 25 2.22 -4.97 5.97
CA LYS A 25 3.40 -5.78 6.25
C LYS A 25 4.25 -5.91 4.99
N MET A 26 5.52 -5.56 5.13
CA MET A 26 6.52 -5.73 4.09
C MET A 26 6.14 -5.06 2.77
N ALA A 27 5.58 -3.84 2.83
CA ALA A 27 5.08 -3.10 1.67
C ALA A 27 6.02 -3.12 0.45
N PHE A 28 7.31 -2.85 0.65
CA PHE A 28 8.30 -2.88 -0.44
C PHE A 28 8.48 -4.26 -1.06
N LEU A 29 8.41 -5.34 -0.28
CA LEU A 29 8.52 -6.72 -0.80
C LEU A 29 7.32 -7.12 -1.67
N ASN A 30 6.18 -6.42 -1.55
CA ASN A 30 5.04 -6.61 -2.45
C ASN A 30 5.28 -5.96 -3.82
N GLY A 31 6.20 -4.99 -3.92
CA GLY A 31 6.60 -4.38 -5.18
C GLY A 31 7.43 -5.34 -6.03
N PHE A 32 7.05 -5.49 -7.30
CA PHE A 32 7.85 -6.20 -8.30
C PHE A 32 8.99 -5.30 -8.80
N ILE A 33 10.13 -5.91 -9.10
CA ILE A 33 11.25 -5.24 -9.75
C ILE A 33 11.21 -5.64 -11.23
N ASP A 34 11.12 -4.66 -12.12
CA ASP A 34 11.19 -4.90 -13.57
C ASP A 34 12.65 -4.97 -14.06
N GLU A 35 13.57 -4.33 -13.34
CA GLU A 35 15.00 -4.37 -13.61
C GLU A 35 15.71 -5.57 -12.98
N GLU A 36 16.79 -6.03 -13.62
CA GLU A 36 17.67 -7.04 -13.05
C GLU A 36 18.65 -6.38 -12.07
N ILE A 37 18.43 -6.58 -10.77
CA ILE A 37 19.22 -5.94 -9.72
C ILE A 37 19.93 -7.00 -8.89
N PHE A 38 21.24 -6.80 -8.74
CA PHE A 38 22.09 -7.63 -7.90
C PHE A 38 22.60 -6.82 -6.71
N MET A 39 22.83 -7.51 -5.61
CA MET A 39 23.50 -6.95 -4.43
C MET A 39 24.53 -7.92 -3.88
N ASP A 40 25.49 -7.38 -3.13
CA ASP A 40 26.39 -8.19 -2.34
C ASP A 40 25.61 -9.00 -1.31
N GLN A 41 26.18 -10.15 -0.92
CA GLN A 41 25.59 -10.99 0.11
C GLN A 41 25.48 -10.21 1.42
N PRO A 42 24.32 -10.24 2.10
CA PRO A 42 24.18 -9.59 3.39
C PRO A 42 25.07 -10.27 4.44
N GLU A 43 25.46 -9.50 5.45
CA GLU A 43 26.28 -10.01 6.54
C GLU A 43 25.63 -11.24 7.20
N GLY A 44 26.41 -12.30 7.38
CA GLY A 44 25.93 -13.57 7.95
C GLY A 44 25.30 -14.54 6.95
N PHE A 45 25.17 -14.18 5.68
CA PHE A 45 24.67 -15.09 4.63
C PHE A 45 25.78 -15.84 3.88
N THR A 46 27.01 -15.37 3.99
CA THR A 46 28.18 -15.95 3.31
C THR A 46 28.61 -17.27 3.94
N ALA A 47 28.70 -18.34 3.13
CA ALA A 47 29.27 -19.62 3.52
C ALA A 47 30.71 -19.78 2.98
N VAL A 48 31.50 -20.65 3.62
CA VAL A 48 32.88 -20.93 3.20
C VAL A 48 32.90 -21.48 1.77
N GLY A 49 33.65 -20.85 0.88
CA GLY A 49 33.72 -21.18 -0.54
C GLY A 49 32.63 -20.52 -1.40
N GLU A 50 31.74 -19.72 -0.81
CA GLU A 50 30.69 -18.98 -1.52
C GLU A 50 30.85 -17.46 -1.39
N GLU A 51 32.01 -16.98 -0.97
CA GLU A 51 32.28 -15.57 -0.68
C GLU A 51 32.10 -14.65 -1.89
N GLN A 52 32.26 -15.18 -3.10
CA GLN A 52 32.15 -14.42 -4.35
C GLN A 52 30.76 -14.46 -4.99
N LYS A 53 29.78 -15.08 -4.34
CA LYS A 53 28.40 -15.05 -4.84
C LYS A 53 27.78 -13.67 -4.64
N ILE A 54 26.81 -13.37 -5.49
CA ILE A 54 25.96 -12.17 -5.42
C ILE A 54 24.49 -12.61 -5.36
N CYS A 55 23.64 -11.80 -4.74
CA CYS A 55 22.22 -12.05 -4.64
C CYS A 55 21.48 -11.37 -5.79
N HIS A 56 20.66 -12.12 -6.53
CA HIS A 56 19.71 -11.57 -7.48
C HIS A 56 18.39 -11.24 -6.76
N LEU A 57 18.00 -9.96 -6.75
CA LEU A 57 16.77 -9.52 -6.10
C LEU A 57 15.55 -9.83 -6.96
N GLN A 58 14.65 -10.66 -6.43
CA GLN A 58 13.37 -11.01 -7.07
C GLN A 58 12.22 -10.06 -6.70
N ARG A 59 12.38 -9.29 -5.62
CA ARG A 59 11.37 -8.42 -5.02
C ARG A 59 12.01 -7.14 -4.54
N SER A 60 11.24 -6.06 -4.53
CA SER A 60 11.77 -4.77 -4.11
C SER A 60 12.07 -4.76 -2.61
N ILE A 61 13.18 -4.17 -2.23
CA ILE A 61 13.60 -4.05 -0.83
C ILE A 61 13.76 -2.57 -0.47
N TYR A 62 13.68 -2.28 0.83
CA TYR A 62 13.93 -0.94 1.32
C TYR A 62 15.32 -0.43 0.88
N GLY A 63 15.42 0.85 0.53
CA GLY A 63 16.66 1.48 0.07
C GLY A 63 16.88 1.41 -1.44
N LEU A 64 16.14 0.58 -2.18
CA LEU A 64 16.15 0.70 -3.65
C LEU A 64 15.43 1.97 -4.08
N LYS A 65 16.00 2.68 -5.06
CA LYS A 65 15.47 3.95 -5.57
C LYS A 65 14.03 3.79 -6.10
N GLN A 66 13.71 2.65 -6.68
CA GLN A 66 12.41 2.33 -7.27
C GLN A 66 11.44 1.64 -6.30
N ALA A 67 11.84 1.31 -5.07
CA ALA A 67 11.01 0.52 -4.16
C ALA A 67 9.64 1.14 -3.87
N SER A 68 9.61 2.43 -3.57
CA SER A 68 8.36 3.16 -3.34
C SER A 68 7.49 3.23 -4.60
N GLY A 69 8.11 3.33 -5.78
CA GLY A 69 7.40 3.36 -7.06
C GLY A 69 6.75 2.02 -7.37
N SER A 70 7.52 0.93 -7.31
CA SER A 70 7.04 -0.44 -7.51
C SER A 70 5.91 -0.79 -6.54
N TRP A 71 6.04 -0.44 -5.27
CA TRP A 71 4.99 -0.63 -4.28
C TRP A 71 3.72 0.14 -4.63
N ASN A 72 3.83 1.44 -4.94
CA ASN A 72 2.68 2.27 -5.26
C ASN A 72 1.94 1.80 -6.53
N THR A 73 2.68 1.33 -7.54
CA THR A 73 2.09 0.74 -8.76
C THR A 73 1.32 -0.53 -8.43
N HIS A 74 1.94 -1.46 -7.70
CA HIS A 74 1.27 -2.69 -7.29
C HIS A 74 0.02 -2.43 -6.44
N PHE A 75 0.11 -1.49 -5.50
CA PHE A 75 -1.03 -1.08 -4.67
C PHE A 75 -2.18 -0.51 -5.51
N ASP A 76 -1.88 0.36 -6.48
CA ASP A 76 -2.89 0.92 -7.40
C ASP A 76 -3.62 -0.17 -8.17
N GLU A 77 -2.89 -1.13 -8.73
CA GLU A 77 -3.46 -2.26 -9.46
C GLU A 77 -4.42 -3.08 -8.58
N VAL A 78 -3.97 -3.43 -7.36
CA VAL A 78 -4.77 -4.19 -6.40
C VAL A 78 -6.04 -3.43 -6.01
N ILE A 79 -5.92 -2.16 -5.62
CA ILE A 79 -7.04 -1.36 -5.13
C ILE A 79 -8.04 -1.05 -6.24
N ARG A 80 -7.59 -0.79 -7.47
CA ARG A 80 -8.48 -0.63 -8.62
C ARG A 80 -9.23 -1.91 -8.96
N GLY A 81 -8.64 -3.08 -8.70
CA GLY A 81 -9.33 -4.37 -8.78
C GLY A 81 -10.52 -4.50 -7.81
N TYR A 82 -10.56 -3.70 -6.74
CA TYR A 82 -11.70 -3.59 -5.82
C TYR A 82 -12.64 -2.42 -6.15
N ASP A 83 -12.67 -1.95 -7.41
CA ASP A 83 -13.50 -0.83 -7.91
C ASP A 83 -13.22 0.54 -7.27
N PHE A 84 -12.07 0.71 -6.64
CA PHE A 84 -11.66 2.03 -6.19
C PHE A 84 -11.14 2.86 -7.35
N ILE A 85 -11.53 4.13 -7.35
CA ILE A 85 -11.13 5.11 -8.34
C ILE A 85 -10.13 6.05 -7.68
N LYS A 86 -8.91 6.10 -8.24
CA LYS A 86 -7.86 7.04 -7.84
C LYS A 86 -8.30 8.48 -8.08
N ASN A 87 -7.98 9.38 -7.15
CA ASN A 87 -8.29 10.80 -7.26
C ASN A 87 -7.27 11.51 -8.17
N ASP A 88 -7.76 12.35 -9.08
CA ASP A 88 -6.91 13.06 -10.06
C ASP A 88 -6.04 14.16 -9.43
N CYS A 89 -6.51 14.78 -8.35
CA CYS A 89 -5.80 15.89 -7.69
C CYS A 89 -4.81 15.41 -6.63
N ASP A 90 -5.10 14.30 -5.96
CA ASP A 90 -4.22 13.69 -4.95
C ASP A 90 -4.16 12.17 -5.17
N PRO A 91 -3.18 11.67 -5.95
CA PRO A 91 -3.07 10.26 -6.34
C PRO A 91 -2.92 9.24 -5.20
N CYS A 92 -2.73 9.71 -3.97
CA CYS A 92 -2.70 8.89 -2.77
C CYS A 92 -4.11 8.60 -2.21
N ILE A 93 -5.15 9.24 -2.75
CA ILE A 93 -6.54 9.10 -2.33
C ILE A 93 -7.31 8.30 -3.37
N TYR A 94 -8.08 7.35 -2.88
CA TYR A 94 -8.98 6.53 -3.66
C TYR A 94 -10.40 6.66 -3.11
N LYS A 95 -11.39 6.60 -3.98
CA LYS A 95 -12.81 6.61 -3.60
C LYS A 95 -13.54 5.42 -4.21
N LYS A 96 -14.46 4.84 -3.46
CA LYS A 96 -15.44 3.87 -3.94
C LYS A 96 -16.82 4.35 -3.52
N ILE A 97 -17.77 4.31 -4.45
CA ILE A 97 -19.17 4.67 -4.21
C ILE A 97 -20.02 3.51 -4.75
N SER A 98 -20.92 3.00 -3.93
CA SER A 98 -21.90 2.00 -4.33
C SER A 98 -23.26 2.32 -3.71
N GLY A 99 -24.17 2.87 -4.52
CA GLY A 99 -25.44 3.40 -4.02
C GLY A 99 -25.23 4.51 -2.99
N SER A 100 -25.72 4.30 -1.76
CA SER A 100 -25.52 5.20 -0.62
C SER A 100 -24.22 4.96 0.14
N SER A 101 -23.49 3.88 -0.15
CA SER A 101 -22.26 3.52 0.56
C SER A 101 -21.05 4.20 -0.09
N ILE A 102 -20.23 4.84 0.72
CA ILE A 102 -19.01 5.55 0.32
C ILE A 102 -17.83 5.10 1.18
N ALA A 103 -16.68 4.91 0.52
CA ALA A 103 -15.41 4.67 1.17
C ALA A 103 -14.31 5.53 0.53
N TYR A 104 -13.50 6.14 1.38
CA TYR A 104 -12.25 6.79 1.02
C TYR A 104 -11.10 5.96 1.56
N LEU A 105 -10.11 5.70 0.71
CA LEU A 105 -8.86 5.07 1.11
C LEU A 105 -7.72 6.05 0.85
N VAL A 106 -6.81 6.19 1.80
CA VAL A 106 -5.61 7.01 1.67
C VAL A 106 -4.40 6.13 1.92
N LEU A 107 -3.47 6.09 0.95
CA LEU A 107 -2.18 5.44 1.10
C LEU A 107 -1.13 6.47 1.51
N TYR A 108 -0.40 6.20 2.59
CA TYR A 108 0.81 6.92 2.96
C TYR A 108 1.97 5.97 3.21
N VAL A 109 2.78 5.75 2.18
CA VAL A 109 3.89 4.79 2.23
C VAL A 109 3.37 3.41 2.62
N ASP A 110 3.49 3.00 3.88
CA ASP A 110 3.08 1.68 4.40
C ASP A 110 1.77 1.75 5.21
N ASP A 111 1.33 2.97 5.58
CA ASP A 111 0.07 3.21 6.27
C ASP A 111 -1.09 3.35 5.30
N ILE A 112 -2.23 2.73 5.64
CA ILE A 112 -3.49 2.90 4.94
C ILE A 112 -4.55 3.41 5.91
N LEU A 113 -5.16 4.52 5.54
CA LEU A 113 -6.30 5.09 6.27
C LEU A 113 -7.57 4.89 5.45
N VAL A 114 -8.60 4.30 6.05
CA VAL A 114 -9.88 4.07 5.38
C VAL A 114 -11.00 4.75 6.14
N MET A 115 -11.83 5.51 5.44
CA MET A 115 -12.98 6.22 6.00
C MET A 115 -14.24 5.79 5.26
N LYS A 116 -15.27 5.32 5.96
CA LYS A 116 -16.47 4.77 5.33
C LYS A 116 -17.74 5.00 6.14
N ASN A 117 -18.88 5.06 5.45
CA ASN A 117 -20.19 5.14 6.11
C ASN A 117 -20.90 3.80 6.27
N ASP A 118 -20.41 2.73 5.63
CA ASP A 118 -20.99 1.38 5.70
C ASP A 118 -19.91 0.33 5.95
N VAL A 119 -19.96 -0.30 7.12
CA VAL A 119 -18.98 -1.29 7.59
C VAL A 119 -18.85 -2.49 6.67
N LYS A 120 -19.90 -2.85 5.93
CA LYS A 120 -19.90 -4.04 5.07
C LYS A 120 -19.11 -3.84 3.78
N MET A 121 -18.80 -2.59 3.41
CA MET A 121 -18.20 -2.23 2.12
C MET A 121 -16.75 -2.74 1.91
N LEU A 122 -16.04 -3.11 2.99
CA LEU A 122 -14.62 -3.49 2.97
C LEU A 122 -14.34 -4.92 3.44
N GLY A 123 -15.37 -5.77 3.61
CA GLY A 123 -15.20 -7.13 4.12
C GLY A 123 -14.17 -7.96 3.32
N ASP A 124 -14.10 -7.72 2.01
CA ASP A 124 -13.26 -8.49 1.10
C ASP A 124 -11.83 -7.93 0.95
N ILE A 125 -11.62 -6.62 1.17
CA ILE A 125 -10.29 -5.99 1.01
C ILE A 125 -9.28 -6.52 2.04
N LYS A 126 -9.76 -6.93 3.21
CA LYS A 126 -8.93 -7.54 4.26
C LYS A 126 -8.29 -8.87 3.85
N HIS A 127 -8.81 -9.55 2.82
CA HIS A 127 -8.36 -10.90 2.47
C HIS A 127 -7.38 -10.94 1.29
N GLY A 128 -7.38 -9.95 0.40
CA GLY A 128 -6.55 -9.97 -0.81
C GLY A 128 -5.45 -8.90 -0.88
N CYS A 129 -5.27 -8.10 0.16
CA CYS A 129 -4.08 -7.27 0.37
C CYS A 129 -3.42 -7.77 1.66
N PRO A 130 -2.08 -7.91 1.75
CA PRO A 130 -1.36 -8.34 2.96
C PRO A 130 -1.40 -7.24 4.03
N LEU A 131 -2.62 -6.89 4.43
CA LEU A 131 -2.96 -5.92 5.43
C LEU A 131 -2.84 -6.62 6.77
N SER A 132 -2.02 -6.07 7.65
CA SER A 132 -2.13 -6.48 9.04
C SER A 132 -3.48 -5.99 9.56
N SER A 133 -4.27 -6.91 10.12
CA SER A 133 -5.41 -6.53 10.95
C SER A 133 -4.88 -5.76 12.17
N PRO A 134 -5.64 -4.78 12.69
CA PRO A 134 -5.27 -4.07 13.91
C PRO A 134 -5.06 -5.02 15.09
#